data_AF-A0A959QPX5-F1
#
_entry.id   AF-A0A959QPX5-F1
#
_cell.length_a   1.000
_cell.length_b   1.000
_cell.length_c   1.000
_cell.angle_alpha   90.00
_cell.angle_beta   90.00
_cell.angle_gamma   90.00
#
_symmetry.space_group_name_H-M   'P 1'
#
loop_
_entity.id
_entity.type
_entity.pdbx_description
1 polymer ?
#
loop_
_entity_poly.entity_id
_entity_poly.type
_entity_poly.pdbx_seq_one_letter_code
_entity_poly.pdbx_strand_id
1 'polypeptide(L)'
;MQTLFTIVLSVACVLAVTSATKLQRQRTLKDISIDIENKDLGFVTEVEIKDLLNQENVTDNGKAPLAKLNVKKMETVLSANPWVEDAQVYIDNEQHMYASVKQRVPIVRIFDKEGGTYYLDRQMKAMPLSSKYNHYSMVVTNAPVLLNDDSAAKSMKSQILSVVSYIQKDPFWRAQVSQVVVLDNMQFEIVPVLGEQRIVLGDANKLDEKFDHLLAFYKKVLNEVGWDKYDLIDVSFDGQLVASPGLDWNMPEDKVIKRINWVNSILGQPVRQMTVTNTIVKTEPKDTATATTEQSAVVVQAVQPQPEQNQALAKAEPETPVKTQAKQTTEKPKEQPRKEKNEEPSKPEKPKYIYAGNGN
;
A
#
# COMPACT_ATOMS: atom_id res chain seq x y z
N MET A 1 -51.97 39.44 53.00
CA MET A 1 -52.34 38.89 51.67
C MET A 1 -51.12 38.83 50.74
N GLN A 2 -50.47 39.96 50.44
CA GLN A 2 -49.34 40.02 49.49
C GLN A 2 -48.15 39.13 49.87
N THR A 3 -47.71 39.14 51.14
CA THR A 3 -46.59 38.34 51.64
C THR A 3 -46.83 36.82 51.59
N LEU A 4 -48.08 36.40 51.81
CA LEU A 4 -48.49 35.00 51.78
C LEU A 4 -48.51 34.48 50.34
N PHE A 5 -48.96 35.31 49.40
CA PHE A 5 -48.95 35.00 47.97
C PHE A 5 -47.51 34.89 47.42
N THR A 6 -46.61 35.78 47.83
CA THR A 6 -45.19 35.72 47.42
C THR A 6 -44.47 34.48 47.94
N ILE A 7 -44.81 34.00 49.15
CA ILE A 7 -44.21 32.77 49.71
C ILE A 7 -44.73 31.53 48.97
N VAL A 8 -46.02 31.46 48.67
CA VAL A 8 -46.58 30.34 47.90
C VAL A 8 -45.99 30.29 46.49
N LEU A 9 -45.84 31.45 45.84
CA LEU A 9 -45.25 31.54 44.51
C LEU A 9 -43.77 31.13 44.49
N SER A 10 -42.98 31.55 45.49
CA SER A 10 -41.56 31.17 45.57
C SER A 10 -41.38 29.68 45.82
N VAL A 11 -42.18 29.09 46.71
CA VAL A 11 -42.18 27.63 46.96
C VAL A 11 -42.57 26.86 45.70
N ALA A 12 -43.60 27.31 44.98
CA ALA A 12 -44.02 26.69 43.71
C ALA A 12 -42.91 26.76 42.65
N CYS A 13 -42.20 27.88 42.53
CA CYS A 13 -41.05 28.01 41.63
C CYS A 13 -39.91 27.04 41.99
N VAL A 14 -39.56 26.92 43.27
CA VAL A 14 -38.51 25.99 43.72
C VAL A 14 -38.91 24.53 43.44
N LEU A 15 -40.18 24.18 43.66
CA LEU A 15 -40.71 22.84 43.34
C LEU A 15 -40.69 22.57 41.82
N ALA A 16 -41.02 23.57 40.99
CA ALA A 16 -40.97 23.44 39.55
C ALA A 16 -39.53 23.21 39.06
N VAL A 17 -38.56 23.97 39.57
CA VAL A 17 -37.13 23.81 39.21
C VAL A 17 -36.56 22.47 39.68
N THR A 18 -36.90 22.02 40.89
CA THR A 18 -36.45 20.71 41.41
C THR A 18 -37.09 19.53 40.66
N SER A 19 -38.36 19.64 40.27
CA SER A 19 -39.03 18.64 39.42
C SER A 19 -38.41 18.60 38.02
N ALA A 20 -38.20 19.77 37.39
CA ALA A 20 -37.58 19.87 36.08
C ALA A 20 -36.16 19.29 36.05
N THR A 21 -35.34 19.59 37.07
CA THR A 21 -33.99 19.01 37.19
C THR A 21 -34.01 17.50 37.45
N LYS A 22 -34.99 16.98 38.21
CA LYS A 22 -35.18 15.54 38.40
C LYS A 22 -35.59 14.83 37.10
N LEU A 23 -36.53 15.41 36.35
CA LEU A 23 -36.94 14.89 35.04
C LEU A 23 -35.78 14.89 34.04
N GLN A 24 -34.94 15.93 34.06
CA GLN A 24 -33.76 16.03 33.21
C GLN A 24 -32.70 14.98 33.57
N ARG A 25 -32.53 14.65 34.86
CA ARG A 25 -31.61 13.60 35.33
C ARG A 25 -32.06 12.17 35.02
N GLN A 26 -33.34 11.96 34.76
CA GLN A 26 -33.92 10.64 34.42
C GLN A 26 -33.95 10.35 32.92
N ARG A 27 -33.47 11.28 32.08
CA ARG A 27 -33.36 11.05 30.64
C ARG A 27 -32.38 9.90 30.38
N THR A 28 -32.84 8.90 29.65
CA THR A 28 -32.05 7.75 29.18
C THR A 28 -31.69 7.94 27.72
N LEU A 29 -30.73 7.16 27.26
CA LEU A 29 -30.41 7.10 25.84
C LEU A 29 -31.58 6.47 25.07
N LYS A 30 -31.91 7.02 23.88
CA LYS A 30 -32.99 6.50 23.04
C LYS A 30 -32.48 5.57 21.94
N ASP A 31 -31.38 5.97 21.29
CA ASP A 31 -30.82 5.24 20.18
C ASP A 31 -29.29 5.39 20.10
N ILE A 32 -28.65 4.41 19.45
CA ILE A 32 -27.20 4.35 19.20
C ILE A 32 -26.99 4.14 17.70
N SER A 33 -26.56 5.22 17.04
CA SER A 33 -26.11 5.22 15.65
C SER A 33 -24.59 5.11 15.59
N ILE A 34 -24.09 4.14 14.83
CA ILE A 34 -22.65 3.94 14.61
C ILE A 34 -22.39 4.15 13.14
N ASP A 35 -21.48 5.05 12.81
CA ASP A 35 -20.92 5.16 11.47
C ASP A 35 -19.47 4.69 11.49
N ILE A 36 -19.12 3.93 10.46
CA ILE A 36 -17.79 3.32 10.33
C ILE A 36 -17.17 3.87 9.05
N GLU A 37 -16.03 4.54 9.15
CA GLU A 37 -15.28 4.97 7.97
C GLU A 37 -14.40 3.81 7.46
N ASN A 38 -14.26 3.72 6.13
CA ASN A 38 -13.62 2.60 5.41
C ASN A 38 -14.37 1.26 5.59
N LYS A 39 -15.70 1.26 5.39
CA LYS A 39 -16.57 0.07 5.51
C LYS A 39 -16.19 -1.10 4.60
N ASP A 40 -15.39 -0.84 3.57
CA ASP A 40 -14.80 -1.86 2.70
C ASP A 40 -13.78 -2.75 3.44
N LEU A 41 -13.24 -2.27 4.57
CA LEU A 41 -12.40 -3.04 5.46
C LEU A 41 -13.25 -3.83 6.45
N GLY A 42 -13.15 -5.16 6.45
CA GLY A 42 -13.94 -6.03 7.33
C GLY A 42 -13.37 -6.21 8.75
N PHE A 43 -12.51 -5.32 9.24
CA PHE A 43 -11.86 -5.50 10.55
C PHE A 43 -12.80 -5.28 11.75
N VAL A 44 -13.77 -4.38 11.62
CA VAL A 44 -14.67 -3.99 12.70
C VAL A 44 -16.08 -3.88 12.16
N THR A 45 -17.07 -4.38 12.90
CA THR A 45 -18.49 -4.28 12.56
C THR A 45 -19.28 -3.45 13.56
N GLU A 46 -20.42 -2.90 13.14
CA GLU A 46 -21.29 -2.11 14.03
C GLU A 46 -21.75 -2.93 15.25
N VAL A 47 -22.01 -4.23 15.06
CA VAL A 47 -22.40 -5.14 16.14
C VAL A 47 -21.28 -5.29 17.17
N GLU A 48 -20.05 -5.50 16.73
CA GLU A 48 -18.88 -5.62 17.63
C GLU A 48 -18.64 -4.33 18.41
N ILE A 49 -18.83 -3.16 17.78
CA ILE A 49 -18.73 -1.88 18.47
C ILE A 49 -19.82 -1.72 19.54
N LYS A 50 -21.07 -2.09 19.24
CA LYS A 50 -22.16 -2.07 20.23
C LYS A 50 -21.85 -3.02 21.40
N ASP A 51 -21.40 -4.23 21.09
CA ASP A 51 -21.06 -5.24 22.10
C ASP A 51 -19.90 -4.78 22.98
N LEU A 52 -18.86 -4.18 22.40
CA LEU A 52 -17.71 -3.64 23.13
C LEU A 52 -18.11 -2.52 24.11
N LEU A 53 -18.98 -1.60 23.68
CA LEU A 53 -19.49 -0.52 24.54
C LEU A 53 -20.37 -1.04 25.69
N ASN A 54 -21.14 -2.11 25.42
CA ASN A 54 -21.99 -2.74 26.42
C ASN A 54 -21.18 -3.56 27.45
N GLN A 55 -20.18 -4.33 27.00
CA GLN A 55 -19.32 -5.16 27.88
C GLN A 55 -18.60 -4.33 28.95
N GLU A 56 -18.14 -3.13 28.59
CA GLU A 56 -17.46 -2.21 29.50
C GLU A 56 -18.42 -1.44 30.44
N ASN A 57 -19.70 -1.85 30.46
CA ASN A 57 -20.81 -1.25 31.21
C ASN A 57 -20.92 0.27 31.00
N VAL A 58 -20.55 0.75 29.80
CA VAL A 58 -20.50 2.19 29.54
C VAL A 58 -21.87 2.72 29.12
N THR A 59 -22.65 1.90 28.41
CA THR A 59 -23.99 2.24 27.89
C THR A 59 -25.13 1.54 28.62
N ASP A 60 -24.86 0.50 29.41
CA ASP A 60 -25.87 -0.34 30.10
C ASP A 60 -27.02 -0.76 29.15
N ASN A 61 -26.66 -1.31 27.98
CA ASN A 61 -27.61 -1.67 26.91
C ASN A 61 -28.52 -0.51 26.47
N GLY A 62 -28.01 0.72 26.49
CA GLY A 62 -28.77 1.94 26.15
C GLY A 62 -29.72 2.42 27.24
N LYS A 63 -29.71 1.81 28.44
CA LYS A 63 -30.61 2.18 29.54
C LYS A 63 -29.95 3.09 30.58
N ALA A 64 -28.66 3.36 30.45
CA ALA A 64 -27.96 4.24 31.36
C ALA A 64 -28.58 5.66 31.33
N PRO A 65 -28.78 6.29 32.50
CA PRO A 65 -29.12 7.71 32.57
C PRO A 65 -28.02 8.54 31.90
N LEU A 66 -28.40 9.54 31.10
CA LEU A 66 -27.45 10.40 30.39
C LEU A 66 -26.42 11.04 31.33
N ALA A 67 -26.83 11.38 32.56
CA ALA A 67 -25.96 11.96 33.58
C ALA A 67 -24.84 11.03 34.08
N LYS A 68 -24.97 9.71 33.84
CA LYS A 68 -23.97 8.70 34.20
C LYS A 68 -23.11 8.26 33.01
N LEU A 69 -23.49 8.62 31.79
CA LEU A 69 -22.73 8.25 30.60
C LEU A 69 -21.41 9.01 30.56
N ASN A 70 -20.32 8.28 30.34
CA ASN A 70 -19.00 8.86 30.18
C ASN A 70 -18.55 8.70 28.72
N VAL A 71 -18.82 9.72 27.92
CA VAL A 71 -18.44 9.78 26.50
C VAL A 71 -16.94 9.55 26.30
N LYS A 72 -16.11 10.19 27.12
CA LYS A 72 -14.65 10.01 27.05
C LYS A 72 -14.21 8.58 27.32
N LYS A 73 -14.88 7.88 28.24
CA LYS A 73 -14.62 6.45 28.49
C LYS A 73 -14.97 5.62 27.26
N MET A 74 -16.09 5.93 26.59
CA MET A 74 -16.49 5.24 25.35
C MET A 74 -15.44 5.41 24.27
N GLU A 75 -15.01 6.64 24.00
CA GLU A 75 -13.95 6.94 23.03
C GLU A 75 -12.65 6.20 23.36
N THR A 76 -12.29 6.15 24.65
CA THR A 76 -11.09 5.43 25.12
C THR A 76 -11.21 3.93 24.88
N VAL A 77 -12.37 3.33 25.16
CA VAL A 77 -12.64 1.90 24.93
C VAL A 77 -12.60 1.57 23.44
N LEU A 78 -13.21 2.40 22.60
CA LEU A 78 -13.20 2.22 21.15
C LEU A 78 -11.78 2.36 20.57
N SER A 79 -11.04 3.37 21.02
CA SER A 79 -9.67 3.64 20.58
C SER A 79 -8.65 2.62 21.09
N ALA A 80 -8.99 1.85 22.13
CA ALA A 80 -8.17 0.74 22.61
C ALA A 80 -8.18 -0.46 21.66
N ASN A 81 -9.19 -0.55 20.77
CA ASN A 81 -9.22 -1.59 19.75
C ASN A 81 -8.09 -1.36 18.71
N PRO A 82 -7.18 -2.33 18.51
CA PRO A 82 -6.04 -2.17 17.59
C PRO A 82 -6.41 -1.84 16.14
N TRP A 83 -7.61 -2.24 15.70
CA TRP A 83 -8.10 -1.98 14.34
C TRP A 83 -8.78 -0.63 14.17
N VAL A 84 -8.92 0.15 15.25
CA VAL A 84 -9.49 1.50 15.21
C VAL A 84 -8.36 2.52 15.15
N GLU A 85 -8.43 3.42 14.17
CA GLU A 85 -7.50 4.55 14.03
C GLU A 85 -7.90 5.71 14.93
N ASP A 86 -9.18 6.08 14.86
CA ASP A 86 -9.79 7.17 15.62
C ASP A 86 -11.25 6.80 15.93
N ALA A 87 -11.75 7.25 17.08
CA ALA A 87 -13.14 7.07 17.46
C ALA A 87 -13.66 8.30 18.18
N GLN A 88 -14.78 8.83 17.69
CA GLN A 88 -15.43 10.02 18.24
C GLN A 88 -16.84 9.67 18.64
N VAL A 89 -17.23 10.06 19.85
CA VAL A 89 -18.55 9.76 20.38
C VAL A 89 -19.19 11.05 20.85
N TYR A 90 -20.44 11.26 20.51
CA TYR A 90 -21.21 12.39 21.04
C TYR A 90 -22.68 12.02 21.20
N ILE A 91 -23.39 12.83 21.98
CA ILE A 91 -24.83 12.66 22.23
C ILE A 91 -25.50 13.99 21.92
N ASP A 92 -26.56 13.95 21.13
CA ASP A 92 -27.32 15.14 20.77
C ASP A 92 -28.37 15.54 21.84
N ASN A 93 -29.07 16.64 21.59
CA ASN A 93 -30.14 17.11 22.48
C ASN A 93 -31.40 16.22 22.44
N GLU A 94 -31.55 15.40 21.41
CA GLU A 94 -32.67 14.47 21.22
C GLU A 94 -32.46 13.13 21.92
N GLN A 95 -31.26 12.91 22.49
CA GLN A 95 -30.82 11.72 23.23
C GLN A 95 -30.42 10.57 22.32
N HIS A 96 -29.98 10.88 21.09
CA HIS A 96 -29.33 9.95 20.20
C HIS A 96 -27.81 10.04 20.38
N MET A 97 -27.19 8.89 20.52
CA MET A 97 -25.74 8.75 20.54
C MET A 97 -25.25 8.46 19.13
N TYR A 98 -24.20 9.17 18.73
CA TYR A 98 -23.46 8.92 17.51
C TYR A 98 -22.05 8.52 17.86
N ALA A 99 -21.59 7.42 17.28
CA ALA A 99 -20.19 7.02 17.31
C ALA A 99 -19.67 6.97 15.88
N SER A 100 -18.71 7.84 15.56
CA SER A 100 -17.93 7.73 14.32
C SER A 100 -16.66 6.97 14.62
N VAL A 101 -16.45 5.85 13.93
CA VAL A 101 -15.30 4.96 14.12
C VAL A 101 -14.53 4.86 12.81
N LYS A 102 -13.30 5.37 12.80
CA LYS A 102 -12.41 5.25 11.66
C LYS A 102 -11.57 3.98 11.76
N GLN A 103 -11.74 3.07 10.80
CA GLN A 103 -10.93 1.86 10.75
C GLN A 103 -9.51 2.17 10.28
N ARG A 104 -8.54 1.51 10.93
CA ARG A 104 -7.12 1.58 10.58
C ARG A 104 -6.86 0.81 9.29
N VAL A 105 -6.16 1.45 8.36
CA VAL A 105 -5.85 0.88 7.04
C VAL A 105 -4.45 0.25 7.05
N PRO A 106 -4.33 -1.07 6.87
CA PRO A 106 -3.03 -1.71 6.77
C PRO A 106 -2.35 -1.40 5.43
N ILE A 107 -1.06 -1.07 5.44
CA ILE A 107 -0.26 -0.79 4.23
C ILE A 107 0.54 -2.01 3.81
N VAL A 108 1.08 -2.72 4.79
CA VAL A 108 1.97 -3.88 4.59
C VAL A 108 1.70 -4.93 5.65
N ARG A 109 1.86 -6.20 5.27
CA ARG A 109 1.88 -7.33 6.20
C ARG A 109 3.32 -7.75 6.45
N ILE A 110 3.69 -7.83 7.72
CA ILE A 110 5.02 -8.20 8.17
C ILE A 110 5.00 -9.65 8.65
N PHE A 111 6.02 -10.40 8.25
CA PHE A 111 6.42 -11.67 8.82
C PHE A 111 7.80 -11.49 9.43
N ASP A 112 7.87 -11.59 10.74
CA ASP A 112 9.14 -11.46 11.45
C ASP A 112 9.93 -12.78 11.45
N LYS A 113 11.20 -12.70 11.86
CA LYS A 113 12.09 -13.85 11.97
C LYS A 113 11.68 -14.86 13.05
N GLU A 114 10.85 -14.47 14.00
CA GLU A 114 10.36 -15.32 15.10
C GLU A 114 9.04 -16.03 14.75
N GLY A 115 8.49 -15.79 13.54
CA GLY A 115 7.24 -16.39 13.07
C GLY A 115 5.99 -15.58 13.40
N GLY A 116 6.14 -14.41 14.03
CA GLY A 116 5.07 -13.46 14.25
C GLY A 116 4.61 -12.80 12.95
N THR A 117 3.31 -12.51 12.88
CA THR A 117 2.70 -11.85 11.72
C THR A 117 1.66 -10.82 12.16
N TYR A 118 1.74 -9.63 11.55
CA TYR A 118 0.87 -8.49 11.83
C TYR A 118 0.87 -7.55 10.63
N TYR A 119 -0.09 -6.63 10.58
CA TYR A 119 -0.07 -5.53 9.61
C TYR A 119 0.59 -4.30 10.22
N LEU A 120 1.15 -3.45 9.37
CA LEU A 120 1.64 -2.13 9.73
C LEU A 120 0.85 -1.08 8.94
N ASP A 121 0.38 -0.05 9.63
CA ASP A 121 -0.34 1.06 9.01
C ASP A 121 0.60 2.20 8.58
N ARG A 122 0.01 3.29 8.07
CA ARG A 122 0.74 4.50 7.67
C ARG A 122 1.40 5.22 8.85
N GLN A 123 0.87 5.08 10.05
CA GLN A 123 1.39 5.69 11.29
C GLN A 123 2.44 4.80 12.00
N MET A 124 2.91 3.73 11.35
CA MET A 124 3.86 2.76 11.92
C MET A 124 3.32 1.99 13.15
N LYS A 125 2.01 1.95 13.34
CA LYS A 125 1.36 1.14 14.37
C LYS A 125 1.09 -0.26 13.85
N ALA A 126 1.43 -1.25 14.68
CA ALA A 126 1.15 -2.65 14.39
C ALA A 126 -0.33 -2.96 14.64
N MET A 127 -0.91 -3.78 13.75
CA MET A 127 -2.26 -4.29 13.83
C MET A 127 -2.23 -5.82 13.87
N PRO A 128 -2.88 -6.47 14.86
CA PRO A 128 -3.00 -7.92 14.87
C PRO A 128 -3.87 -8.41 13.71
N LEU A 129 -3.71 -9.67 13.34
CA LEU A 129 -4.59 -10.32 12.37
C LEU A 129 -6.00 -10.47 12.93
N SER A 130 -7.01 -10.31 12.07
CA SER A 130 -8.39 -10.64 12.42
C SER A 130 -8.66 -12.11 12.10
N SER A 131 -9.41 -12.79 12.96
CA SER A 131 -9.90 -14.15 12.71
C SER A 131 -11.02 -14.19 11.67
N LYS A 132 -11.64 -13.03 11.37
CA LYS A 132 -12.80 -12.91 10.48
C LYS A 132 -12.46 -12.29 9.13
N TYR A 133 -11.40 -11.48 9.06
CA TYR A 133 -11.05 -10.72 7.86
C TYR A 133 -9.54 -10.76 7.58
N ASN A 134 -9.21 -10.98 6.30
CA ASN A 134 -7.84 -10.89 5.79
C ASN A 134 -7.78 -9.78 4.76
N HIS A 135 -6.87 -8.82 4.96
CA HIS A 135 -6.63 -7.75 3.99
C HIS A 135 -5.51 -8.16 3.04
N TYR A 136 -5.73 -7.94 1.74
CA TYR A 136 -4.68 -8.16 0.75
C TYR A 136 -3.73 -6.95 0.74
N SER A 137 -2.56 -7.11 1.33
CA SER A 137 -1.48 -6.11 1.33
C SER A 137 -0.18 -6.74 0.83
N MET A 138 0.76 -5.89 0.42
CA MET A 138 2.13 -6.33 0.14
C MET A 138 2.73 -7.02 1.36
N VAL A 139 3.54 -8.04 1.12
CA VAL A 139 4.15 -8.85 2.16
C VAL A 139 5.64 -8.50 2.29
N VAL A 140 6.07 -8.27 3.53
CA VAL A 140 7.48 -8.16 3.92
C VAL A 140 7.83 -9.35 4.79
N THR A 141 8.86 -10.11 4.43
CA THR A 141 9.32 -11.27 5.21
C THR A 141 10.72 -11.07 5.76
N ASN A 142 11.09 -11.95 6.70
CA ASN A 142 12.39 -11.96 7.36
C ASN A 142 12.68 -10.63 8.08
N ALA A 143 11.65 -9.87 8.43
CA ALA A 143 11.79 -8.63 9.17
C ALA A 143 12.28 -8.94 10.60
N PRO A 144 13.14 -8.11 11.21
CA PRO A 144 13.39 -8.22 12.64
C PRO A 144 12.08 -8.02 13.43
N VAL A 145 12.08 -8.34 14.72
CA VAL A 145 10.93 -8.03 15.58
C VAL A 145 10.82 -6.51 15.73
N LEU A 146 9.72 -5.93 15.26
CA LEU A 146 9.48 -4.48 15.25
C LEU A 146 8.32 -4.06 16.16
N LEU A 147 7.89 -4.89 17.11
CA LEU A 147 6.75 -4.54 17.97
C LEU A 147 7.11 -3.49 19.04
N ASN A 148 8.40 -3.29 19.31
CA ASN A 148 8.91 -2.23 20.18
C ASN A 148 8.94 -0.86 19.48
N ASP A 149 9.01 0.20 20.29
CA ASP A 149 9.00 1.60 19.85
C ASP A 149 10.36 2.29 20.01
N ASP A 150 11.45 1.52 20.02
CA ASP A 150 12.80 2.09 20.02
C ASP A 150 13.16 2.73 18.67
N SER A 151 14.25 3.50 18.65
CA SER A 151 14.68 4.25 17.47
C SER A 151 15.04 3.34 16.29
N ALA A 152 15.58 2.14 16.56
CA ALA A 152 15.97 1.18 15.54
C ALA A 152 14.75 0.57 14.84
N ALA A 153 13.77 0.12 15.63
CA ALA A 153 12.50 -0.41 15.13
C ALA A 153 11.71 0.65 14.36
N LYS A 154 11.65 1.89 14.87
CA LYS A 154 11.03 3.02 14.14
C LYS A 154 11.71 3.31 12.80
N SER A 155 13.05 3.34 12.79
CA SER A 155 13.81 3.53 11.54
C SER A 155 13.50 2.43 10.53
N MET A 156 13.52 1.16 10.95
CA MET A 156 13.23 0.03 10.07
C MET A 156 11.78 0.03 9.57
N LYS A 157 10.79 0.30 10.44
CA LYS A 157 9.38 0.50 10.03
C LYS A 157 9.25 1.59 8.97
N SER A 158 9.92 2.72 9.16
CA SER A 158 9.89 3.85 8.22
C SER A 158 10.49 3.46 6.86
N GLN A 159 11.61 2.73 6.85
CA GLN A 159 12.25 2.26 5.63
C GLN A 159 11.35 1.25 4.88
N ILE A 160 10.79 0.28 5.60
CA ILE A 160 9.81 -0.68 5.05
C ILE A 160 8.64 0.06 4.40
N LEU A 161 8.02 0.99 5.13
CA LEU A 161 6.89 1.76 4.60
C LEU A 161 7.30 2.60 3.39
N SER A 162 8.51 3.15 3.35
CA SER A 162 9.01 3.93 2.23
C SER A 162 9.13 3.07 0.96
N VAL A 163 9.76 1.90 1.07
CA VAL A 163 9.90 0.94 -0.04
C VAL A 163 8.53 0.45 -0.52
N VAL A 164 7.68 -0.02 0.40
CA VAL A 164 6.35 -0.56 0.05
C VAL A 164 5.45 0.52 -0.55
N SER A 165 5.43 1.73 0.02
CA SER A 165 4.63 2.83 -0.52
C SER A 165 5.12 3.26 -1.90
N TYR A 166 6.44 3.24 -2.14
CA TYR A 166 7.01 3.52 -3.46
C TYR A 166 6.51 2.52 -4.50
N ILE A 167 6.61 1.22 -4.18
CA ILE A 167 6.16 0.14 -5.06
C ILE A 167 4.65 0.22 -5.31
N GLN A 168 3.85 0.44 -4.27
CA GLN A 168 2.39 0.49 -4.38
C GLN A 168 1.87 1.72 -5.15
N LYS A 169 2.63 2.82 -5.16
CA LYS A 169 2.27 4.05 -5.87
C LYS A 169 2.33 3.89 -7.39
N ASP A 170 3.25 3.06 -7.88
CA ASP A 170 3.43 2.82 -9.31
C ASP A 170 2.71 1.54 -9.77
N PRO A 171 1.77 1.61 -10.74
CA PRO A 171 1.03 0.44 -11.19
C PRO A 171 1.88 -0.69 -11.76
N PHE A 172 3.01 -0.36 -12.41
CA PHE A 172 3.93 -1.35 -12.96
C PHE A 172 4.65 -2.08 -11.83
N TRP A 173 5.28 -1.35 -10.90
CA TRP A 173 6.00 -1.97 -9.79
C TRP A 173 5.07 -2.75 -8.86
N ARG A 174 3.87 -2.23 -8.59
CA ARG A 174 2.85 -2.94 -7.82
C ARG A 174 2.46 -4.28 -8.44
N ALA A 175 2.44 -4.38 -9.77
CA ALA A 175 2.13 -5.61 -10.49
C ALA A 175 3.34 -6.56 -10.60
N GLN A 176 4.56 -6.03 -10.50
CA GLN A 176 5.80 -6.79 -10.71
C GLN A 176 6.45 -7.28 -9.43
N VAL A 177 6.16 -6.69 -8.27
CA VAL A 177 6.72 -7.11 -6.99
C VAL A 177 5.74 -8.00 -6.26
N SER A 178 6.14 -9.25 -6.00
CA SER A 178 5.34 -10.20 -5.22
C SER A 178 5.58 -10.04 -3.72
N GLN A 179 6.83 -9.85 -3.33
CA GLN A 179 7.27 -9.83 -1.94
C GLN A 179 8.51 -8.96 -1.78
N VAL A 180 8.66 -8.37 -0.60
CA VAL A 180 9.88 -7.71 -0.15
C VAL A 180 10.48 -8.54 0.99
N VAL A 181 11.80 -8.74 0.97
CA VAL A 181 12.54 -9.50 1.99
C VAL A 181 13.50 -8.54 2.68
N VAL A 182 13.52 -8.55 4.01
CA VAL A 182 14.57 -7.87 4.77
C VAL A 182 15.73 -8.83 4.94
N LEU A 183 16.90 -8.47 4.44
CA LEU A 183 18.13 -9.25 4.54
C LEU A 183 18.75 -9.10 5.95
N ASP A 184 19.67 -10.01 6.31
CA ASP A 184 20.32 -10.00 7.64
C ASP A 184 21.18 -8.75 7.88
N ASN A 185 21.66 -8.12 6.81
CA ASN A 185 22.36 -6.84 6.85
C ASN A 185 21.41 -5.62 6.88
N MET A 186 20.12 -5.83 7.14
CA MET A 186 19.08 -4.79 7.22
C MET A 186 18.80 -4.05 5.90
N GLN A 187 19.19 -4.66 4.78
CA GLN A 187 18.85 -4.19 3.44
C GLN A 187 17.58 -4.88 2.91
N PHE A 188 17.07 -4.38 1.80
CA PHE A 188 15.88 -4.88 1.14
C PHE A 188 16.24 -5.67 -0.12
N GLU A 189 15.51 -6.75 -0.30
CA GLU A 189 15.44 -7.51 -1.54
C GLU A 189 14.00 -7.56 -2.02
N ILE A 190 13.83 -7.53 -3.32
CA ILE A 190 12.55 -7.61 -4.01
C ILE A 190 12.50 -8.97 -4.72
N VAL A 191 11.40 -9.68 -4.48
CA VAL A 191 11.05 -10.87 -5.23
C VAL A 191 10.05 -10.45 -6.32
N PRO A 192 10.40 -10.63 -7.60
CA PRO A 192 9.49 -10.29 -8.69
C PRO A 192 8.37 -11.33 -8.83
N VAL A 193 7.33 -10.99 -9.60
CA VAL A 193 6.26 -11.92 -9.99
C VAL A 193 6.69 -12.81 -11.16
N LEU A 194 7.63 -12.33 -11.99
CA LEU A 194 8.13 -13.02 -13.17
C LEU A 194 9.62 -13.32 -13.06
N GLY A 195 10.00 -14.54 -13.40
CA GLY A 195 11.36 -15.06 -13.31
C GLY A 195 11.75 -15.47 -11.89
N GLU A 196 12.94 -16.04 -11.75
CA GLU A 196 13.47 -16.57 -10.49
C GLU A 196 14.59 -15.69 -9.89
N GLN A 197 14.87 -14.56 -10.53
CA GLN A 197 15.91 -13.64 -10.10
C GLN A 197 15.58 -12.96 -8.76
N ARG A 198 16.59 -12.85 -7.92
CA ARG A 198 16.55 -12.05 -6.68
C ARG A 198 17.01 -10.63 -6.99
N ILE A 199 16.27 -9.62 -6.54
CA ILE A 199 16.60 -8.22 -6.82
C ILE A 199 17.02 -7.53 -5.53
N VAL A 200 18.31 -7.35 -5.31
CA VAL A 200 18.82 -6.64 -4.14
C VAL A 200 18.68 -5.14 -4.35
N LEU A 201 17.81 -4.51 -3.55
CA LEU A 201 17.57 -3.06 -3.58
C LEU A 201 18.61 -2.30 -2.73
N GLY A 202 19.16 -2.95 -1.71
CA GLY A 202 20.00 -2.28 -0.71
C GLY A 202 19.16 -1.52 0.30
N ASP A 203 19.53 -0.28 0.62
CA ASP A 203 18.76 0.56 1.54
C ASP A 203 17.50 1.20 0.89
N ALA A 204 16.71 1.90 1.70
CA ALA A 204 15.52 2.62 1.23
C ALA A 204 15.82 4.01 0.62
N ASN A 205 17.10 4.33 0.34
CA ASN A 205 17.48 5.62 -0.24
C ASN A 205 17.45 5.58 -1.77
N LYS A 206 17.25 6.76 -2.40
CA LYS A 206 17.26 6.95 -3.86
C LYS A 206 16.42 5.93 -4.65
N LEU A 207 15.23 5.61 -4.13
CA LEU A 207 14.35 4.60 -4.73
C LEU A 207 14.07 4.91 -6.21
N ASP A 208 13.86 6.17 -6.57
CA ASP A 208 13.67 6.59 -7.96
C ASP A 208 14.80 6.12 -8.88
N GLU A 209 16.06 6.43 -8.54
CA GLU A 209 17.22 6.03 -9.34
C GLU A 209 17.35 4.50 -9.44
N LYS A 210 17.15 3.80 -8.32
CA LYS A 210 17.27 2.32 -8.27
C LYS A 210 16.22 1.64 -9.15
N PHE A 211 14.96 2.06 -9.03
CA PHE A 211 13.88 1.52 -9.85
C PHE A 211 14.00 1.95 -11.32
N ASP A 212 14.50 3.15 -11.62
CA ASP A 212 14.79 3.58 -12.99
C ASP A 212 15.89 2.72 -13.64
N HIS A 213 16.97 2.42 -12.91
CA HIS A 213 18.02 1.52 -13.38
C HIS A 213 17.48 0.10 -13.60
N LEU A 214 16.67 -0.41 -12.68
CA LEU A 214 16.03 -1.72 -12.82
C LEU A 214 15.11 -1.76 -14.05
N LEU A 215 14.32 -0.71 -14.28
CA LEU A 215 13.45 -0.60 -15.46
C LEU A 215 14.26 -0.53 -16.75
N ALA A 216 15.39 0.19 -16.74
CA ALA A 216 16.29 0.25 -17.88
C ALA A 216 16.88 -1.14 -18.19
N PHE A 217 17.26 -1.91 -17.18
CA PHE A 217 17.74 -3.28 -17.32
C PHE A 217 16.66 -4.20 -17.91
N TYR A 218 15.42 -4.11 -17.42
CA TYR A 218 14.29 -4.85 -17.98
C TYR A 218 14.08 -4.54 -19.46
N LYS A 219 14.15 -3.25 -19.84
CA LYS A 219 13.95 -2.81 -21.23
C LYS A 219 15.08 -3.18 -22.18
N LYS A 220 16.33 -3.06 -21.73
CA LYS A 220 17.52 -3.15 -22.60
C LYS A 220 18.20 -4.51 -22.56
N VAL A 221 18.15 -5.21 -21.43
CA VAL A 221 18.87 -6.48 -21.24
C VAL A 221 17.91 -7.66 -21.26
N LEU A 222 16.89 -7.68 -20.40
CA LEU A 222 15.98 -8.83 -20.31
C LEU A 222 15.13 -9.04 -21.58
N ASN A 223 14.88 -7.98 -22.35
CA ASN A 223 14.25 -8.09 -23.67
C ASN A 223 15.12 -8.81 -24.72
N GLU A 224 16.44 -8.75 -24.58
CA GLU A 224 17.39 -9.34 -25.54
C GLU A 224 17.84 -10.74 -25.07
N VAL A 225 18.13 -10.87 -23.77
CA VAL A 225 18.74 -12.07 -23.17
C VAL A 225 17.72 -13.06 -22.62
N GLY A 226 16.54 -12.59 -22.20
CA GLY A 226 15.50 -13.37 -21.54
C GLY A 226 15.57 -13.32 -20.01
N TRP A 227 14.46 -13.70 -19.36
CA TRP A 227 14.24 -13.58 -17.91
C TRP A 227 14.97 -14.65 -17.09
N ASP A 228 15.07 -15.87 -17.60
CA ASP A 228 15.56 -17.04 -16.84
C ASP A 228 17.09 -17.19 -16.87
N LYS A 229 17.81 -16.08 -17.07
CA LYS A 229 19.28 -16.09 -17.24
C LYS A 229 20.04 -15.49 -16.07
N TYR A 230 19.39 -14.66 -15.28
CA TYR A 230 20.01 -13.99 -14.15
C TYR A 230 19.44 -14.54 -12.86
N ASP A 231 20.33 -14.82 -11.91
CA ASP A 231 19.93 -15.29 -10.58
C ASP A 231 19.87 -14.11 -9.59
N LEU A 232 20.71 -13.10 -9.82
CA LEU A 232 20.84 -11.93 -8.96
C LEU A 232 20.91 -10.66 -9.79
N ILE A 233 20.12 -9.67 -9.39
CA ILE A 233 20.18 -8.29 -9.89
C ILE A 233 20.38 -7.38 -8.67
N ASP A 234 21.52 -6.71 -8.58
CA ASP A 234 21.83 -5.80 -7.50
C ASP A 234 21.79 -4.35 -7.99
N VAL A 235 20.85 -3.58 -7.43
CA VAL A 235 20.67 -2.14 -7.68
C VAL A 235 21.05 -1.29 -6.48
N SER A 236 21.75 -1.86 -5.49
CA SER A 236 22.20 -1.13 -4.30
C SER A 236 23.36 -0.17 -4.58
N PHE A 237 24.08 -0.38 -5.69
CA PHE A 237 25.22 0.46 -6.07
C PHE A 237 24.77 1.77 -6.73
N ASP A 238 25.39 2.86 -6.30
CA ASP A 238 25.14 4.18 -6.88
C ASP A 238 25.59 4.22 -8.35
N GLY A 239 24.66 4.60 -9.24
CA GLY A 239 24.95 4.83 -10.67
C GLY A 239 25.18 3.57 -11.51
N GLN A 240 25.11 2.37 -10.93
CA GLN A 240 25.32 1.12 -11.65
C GLN A 240 24.41 -0.01 -11.14
N LEU A 241 24.13 -0.97 -12.03
CA LEU A 241 23.39 -2.18 -11.72
C LEU A 241 24.31 -3.37 -12.04
N VAL A 242 24.47 -4.27 -11.07
CA VAL A 242 25.31 -5.47 -11.21
C VAL A 242 24.38 -6.67 -11.32
N ALA A 243 24.53 -7.49 -12.36
CA ALA A 243 23.73 -8.68 -12.54
C ALA A 243 24.62 -9.92 -12.67
N SER A 244 24.31 -10.97 -11.92
CA SER A 244 25.01 -12.26 -11.99
C SER A 244 24.15 -13.26 -12.76
N PRO A 245 24.66 -13.86 -13.84
CA PRO A 245 23.98 -14.96 -14.50
C PRO A 245 24.00 -16.22 -13.64
N GLY A 246 23.08 -17.14 -13.90
CA GLY A 246 23.15 -18.48 -13.32
C GLY A 246 24.38 -19.26 -13.79
N LEU A 247 24.89 -20.14 -12.91
CA LEU A 247 26.26 -20.71 -12.91
C LEU A 247 26.76 -21.41 -14.20
N ASP A 248 25.95 -21.55 -15.25
CA ASP A 248 26.31 -22.24 -16.49
C ASP A 248 26.10 -21.41 -17.77
N TRP A 249 25.84 -20.09 -17.67
CA TRP A 249 25.52 -19.26 -18.84
C TRP A 249 26.69 -18.40 -19.33
N ASN A 250 27.11 -18.64 -20.57
CA ASN A 250 27.96 -17.73 -21.35
C ASN A 250 27.07 -16.83 -22.23
N MET A 251 27.36 -15.53 -22.27
CA MET A 251 26.59 -14.58 -23.08
C MET A 251 26.62 -14.99 -24.56
N PRO A 252 25.47 -15.03 -25.27
CA PRO A 252 25.44 -15.26 -26.70
C PRO A 252 26.35 -14.25 -27.40
N GLU A 253 27.33 -14.73 -28.18
CA GLU A 253 28.04 -13.84 -29.10
C GLU A 253 27.01 -13.24 -30.07
N ASP A 254 27.02 -11.92 -30.13
CA ASP A 254 26.08 -10.99 -30.75
C ASP A 254 25.62 -11.41 -32.16
N LYS A 255 24.71 -12.37 -32.24
CA LYS A 255 24.03 -12.80 -33.47
C LYS A 255 22.64 -13.26 -33.08
N VAL A 256 21.64 -12.45 -33.44
CA VAL A 256 20.20 -12.65 -33.18
C VAL A 256 19.88 -12.22 -31.74
N ILE A 257 19.03 -11.23 -31.48
CA ILE A 257 17.56 -11.39 -31.50
C ILE A 257 16.89 -10.00 -31.57
N LYS A 258 16.43 -9.59 -32.77
CA LYS A 258 15.33 -8.61 -32.89
C LYS A 258 14.03 -9.39 -32.97
N ARG A 259 13.37 -9.64 -31.83
CA ARG A 259 11.92 -9.97 -31.73
C ARG A 259 11.62 -10.45 -30.31
N ILE A 260 11.22 -9.53 -29.42
CA ILE A 260 10.11 -9.63 -28.47
C ILE A 260 10.16 -8.32 -27.66
N ASN A 261 9.11 -7.50 -27.71
CA ASN A 261 9.04 -6.21 -27.01
C ASN A 261 7.84 -6.17 -26.07
N TRP A 262 7.77 -7.18 -25.19
CA TRP A 262 6.69 -7.37 -24.21
C TRP A 262 6.69 -6.29 -23.12
N VAL A 263 7.84 -5.69 -22.77
CA VAL A 263 7.91 -4.58 -21.80
C VAL A 263 7.04 -3.39 -22.26
N ASN A 264 7.02 -3.09 -23.55
CA ASN A 264 6.16 -2.05 -24.10
C ASN A 264 4.67 -2.38 -24.03
N SER A 265 4.31 -3.67 -23.97
CA SER A 265 2.92 -4.09 -23.78
C SER A 265 2.42 -3.85 -22.36
N ILE A 266 3.33 -3.76 -21.38
CA ILE A 266 3.00 -3.49 -19.97
C ILE A 266 3.01 -1.98 -19.66
N LEU A 267 3.93 -1.22 -20.26
CA LEU A 267 4.16 0.20 -19.91
C LEU A 267 3.23 1.21 -20.59
N GLY A 268 2.45 0.80 -21.59
CA GLY A 268 1.38 1.61 -22.13
C GLY A 268 1.74 2.86 -22.94
N GLN A 269 2.91 3.54 -22.78
CA GLN A 269 3.40 4.72 -23.57
C GLN A 269 4.91 5.06 -23.32
N PRO A 270 5.59 5.89 -24.17
CA PRO A 270 7.05 5.96 -24.23
C PRO A 270 7.68 6.81 -23.12
N VAL A 271 8.68 6.25 -22.45
CA VAL A 271 9.52 6.93 -21.44
C VAL A 271 10.70 7.62 -22.12
N ARG A 272 11.08 8.82 -21.63
CA ARG A 272 12.21 9.63 -22.09
C ARG A 272 13.49 8.79 -22.24
N GLN A 273 14.16 8.93 -23.39
CA GLN A 273 15.41 8.24 -23.69
C GLN A 273 16.55 8.80 -22.82
N MET A 274 17.15 7.93 -22.02
CA MET A 274 18.52 8.12 -21.49
C MET A 274 19.47 7.20 -22.25
N THR A 275 20.51 7.82 -22.85
CA THR A 275 21.58 7.14 -23.60
C THR A 275 22.63 6.65 -22.62
N VAL A 276 22.93 5.36 -22.64
CA VAL A 276 24.05 4.75 -21.90
C VAL A 276 24.80 3.85 -22.89
N THR A 277 26.12 4.05 -23.00
CA THR A 277 27.04 3.30 -23.86
C THR A 277 27.60 2.08 -23.15
N ASN A 278 27.55 0.91 -23.79
CA ASN A 278 28.20 -0.31 -23.34
C ASN A 278 29.61 -0.41 -23.93
N THR A 279 30.63 -0.66 -23.09
CA THR A 279 31.98 -1.01 -23.53
C THR A 279 32.30 -2.42 -23.05
N ILE A 280 32.67 -3.32 -23.98
CA ILE A 280 33.10 -4.70 -23.69
C ILE A 280 34.62 -4.77 -23.85
N VAL A 281 35.35 -5.19 -22.82
CA VAL A 281 36.79 -5.49 -22.91
C VAL A 281 36.98 -7.00 -23.00
N LYS A 282 37.67 -7.48 -24.05
CA LYS A 282 38.04 -8.89 -24.27
C LYS A 282 39.55 -9.03 -24.06
N THR A 283 40.00 -9.94 -23.21
CA THR A 283 41.42 -10.31 -23.05
C THR A 283 41.62 -11.78 -23.37
N GLU A 284 42.57 -12.07 -24.28
CA GLU A 284 43.07 -13.42 -24.61
C GLU A 284 44.19 -13.88 -23.63
N PRO A 285 44.43 -15.19 -23.47
CA PRO A 285 45.27 -15.72 -22.39
C PRO A 285 46.75 -15.84 -22.77
N LYS A 286 47.65 -15.69 -21.78
CA LYS A 286 49.01 -16.23 -21.82
C LYS A 286 49.41 -16.79 -20.45
N ASP A 287 50.15 -17.89 -20.48
CA ASP A 287 50.27 -18.91 -19.44
C ASP A 287 51.04 -18.53 -18.15
N THR A 288 50.65 -19.27 -17.09
CA THR A 288 51.44 -19.81 -15.94
C THR A 288 51.34 -19.10 -14.57
N ALA A 289 50.52 -19.72 -13.69
CA ALA A 289 50.65 -20.06 -12.25
C ALA A 289 51.34 -19.05 -11.28
N THR A 290 50.87 -18.71 -10.06
CA THR A 290 49.95 -19.31 -9.09
C THR A 290 49.54 -18.25 -8.05
N ALA A 291 48.36 -18.43 -7.42
CA ALA A 291 47.84 -17.83 -6.17
C ALA A 291 47.31 -16.37 -6.21
N THR A 292 45.98 -16.21 -6.27
CA THR A 292 45.11 -15.61 -5.23
C THR A 292 43.69 -15.43 -5.81
N THR A 293 42.70 -15.75 -4.99
CA THR A 293 41.25 -15.67 -5.23
C THR A 293 40.80 -14.23 -5.52
N GLU A 294 40.28 -13.93 -6.71
CA GLU A 294 39.54 -12.70 -6.98
C GLU A 294 38.37 -12.96 -7.94
N GLN A 295 37.16 -12.61 -7.47
CA GLN A 295 35.88 -12.74 -8.19
C GLN A 295 35.68 -11.54 -9.12
N SER A 296 35.29 -11.82 -10.37
CA SER A 296 35.05 -10.83 -11.43
C SER A 296 33.82 -9.97 -11.15
N ALA A 297 34.00 -8.65 -11.04
CA ALA A 297 32.94 -7.65 -10.94
C ALA A 297 32.91 -6.76 -12.20
N VAL A 298 31.72 -6.50 -12.76
CA VAL A 298 31.51 -5.49 -13.81
C VAL A 298 31.31 -4.13 -13.12
N VAL A 299 32.18 -3.16 -13.40
CA VAL A 299 32.12 -1.79 -12.85
C VAL A 299 31.85 -0.81 -13.98
N VAL A 300 30.90 0.13 -13.78
CA VAL A 300 30.62 1.23 -14.70
C VAL A 300 30.82 2.56 -13.96
N GLN A 301 31.75 3.38 -14.42
CA GLN A 301 32.12 4.67 -13.80
C GLN A 301 31.56 5.85 -14.61
N ALA A 302 31.01 6.86 -13.93
CA ALA A 302 30.49 8.09 -14.54
C ALA A 302 31.57 9.19 -14.64
N VAL A 303 31.53 10.00 -15.71
CA VAL A 303 32.42 11.17 -15.94
C VAL A 303 31.60 12.47 -15.87
N GLN A 304 32.17 13.49 -15.20
CA GLN A 304 31.62 14.85 -15.04
C GLN A 304 31.85 15.78 -16.26
N PRO A 305 31.10 16.89 -16.44
CA PRO A 305 30.99 17.62 -17.71
C PRO A 305 31.75 18.96 -17.79
N GLN A 306 32.15 19.40 -19.01
CA GLN A 306 32.26 20.80 -19.53
C GLN A 306 32.94 20.87 -20.94
N PRO A 307 32.85 21.98 -21.73
CA PRO A 307 31.78 22.96 -21.97
C PRO A 307 31.44 23.18 -23.49
N GLU A 308 30.44 24.03 -23.72
CA GLU A 308 29.70 24.46 -24.94
C GLU A 308 30.42 24.67 -26.29
N GLN A 309 29.64 24.49 -27.39
CA GLN A 309 29.63 25.44 -28.52
C GLN A 309 28.21 25.68 -29.07
N ASN A 310 27.79 26.95 -29.01
CA ASN A 310 26.57 27.51 -29.58
C ASN A 310 26.61 27.57 -31.12
N GLN A 311 25.47 27.28 -31.77
CA GLN A 311 25.05 27.99 -32.98
C GLN A 311 23.60 28.48 -32.79
N ALA A 312 23.45 29.79 -32.96
CA ALA A 312 22.20 30.53 -32.87
C ALA A 312 21.56 30.74 -34.26
N LEU A 313 20.38 31.37 -34.23
CA LEU A 313 19.46 31.85 -35.29
C LEU A 313 18.28 30.90 -35.58
N ALA A 314 17.00 31.30 -35.49
CA ALA A 314 16.41 32.62 -35.26
C ALA A 314 14.96 32.53 -34.74
N LYS A 315 14.53 33.65 -34.12
CA LYS A 315 13.21 33.99 -33.56
C LYS A 315 12.04 33.86 -34.54
N ALA A 316 10.90 33.41 -34.03
CA ALA A 316 9.58 34.02 -34.28
C ALA A 316 8.63 33.67 -33.13
N GLU A 317 8.02 34.69 -32.53
CA GLU A 317 6.96 34.64 -31.52
C GLU A 317 6.05 35.85 -31.83
N PRO A 318 4.83 35.97 -31.28
CA PRO A 318 3.64 35.12 -31.43
C PRO A 318 2.47 35.92 -32.05
N GLU A 319 1.47 35.24 -32.65
CA GLU A 319 0.15 35.86 -32.82
C GLU A 319 -1.00 34.86 -32.57
N THR A 320 -1.86 35.23 -31.61
CA THR A 320 -3.31 34.95 -31.62
C THR A 320 -3.97 36.32 -31.50
N PRO A 321 -5.17 36.57 -32.08
CA PRO A 321 -6.39 36.16 -31.35
C PRO A 321 -7.73 35.99 -32.15
N VAL A 322 -8.69 35.34 -31.46
CA VAL A 322 -10.19 35.51 -31.47
C VAL A 322 -11.11 34.73 -32.44
N LYS A 323 -11.98 33.89 -31.80
CA LYS A 323 -13.42 33.51 -31.97
C LYS A 323 -14.10 33.51 -33.36
N THR A 324 -14.88 32.45 -33.68
CA THR A 324 -16.36 32.35 -33.47
C THR A 324 -16.97 31.02 -34.01
N GLN A 325 -18.01 30.58 -33.30
CA GLN A 325 -18.96 29.45 -33.37
C GLN A 325 -19.48 28.95 -34.75
N ALA A 326 -19.80 27.64 -34.87
CA ALA A 326 -21.18 27.10 -34.86
C ALA A 326 -21.31 25.59 -35.25
N LYS A 327 -21.93 24.81 -34.35
CA LYS A 327 -23.07 23.89 -34.53
C LYS A 327 -22.96 22.67 -35.49
N GLN A 328 -23.02 21.46 -34.91
CA GLN A 328 -23.94 20.39 -35.35
C GLN A 328 -24.27 19.44 -34.18
N THR A 329 -25.51 18.95 -34.19
CA THR A 329 -26.24 18.28 -33.11
C THR A 329 -26.49 16.82 -33.48
N THR A 330 -26.64 15.98 -32.44
CA THR A 330 -27.41 14.72 -32.35
C THR A 330 -26.97 13.48 -33.14
N GLU A 331 -26.67 12.38 -32.43
CA GLU A 331 -27.63 11.28 -32.23
C GLU A 331 -27.20 10.29 -31.12
N LYS A 332 -28.20 9.76 -30.43
CA LYS A 332 -28.17 8.76 -29.34
C LYS A 332 -28.96 7.55 -29.84
N PRO A 333 -28.56 6.30 -29.54
CA PRO A 333 -29.56 5.24 -29.32
C PRO A 333 -29.35 4.60 -27.95
N LYS A 334 -30.26 4.77 -26.97
CA LYS A 334 -31.50 4.01 -26.74
C LYS A 334 -31.27 2.51 -26.46
N GLU A 335 -31.32 2.25 -25.16
CA GLU A 335 -31.45 0.98 -24.45
C GLU A 335 -32.90 0.45 -24.51
N GLN A 336 -33.10 -0.85 -24.73
CA GLN A 336 -34.26 -1.68 -24.30
C GLN A 336 -34.16 -3.15 -24.81
N PRO A 337 -34.89 -4.14 -24.24
CA PRO A 337 -34.44 -5.04 -23.16
C PRO A 337 -34.42 -6.53 -23.59
N ARG A 338 -33.76 -7.42 -22.82
CA ARG A 338 -33.86 -8.88 -23.08
C ARG A 338 -33.98 -9.74 -21.81
N LYS A 339 -35.25 -10.07 -21.52
CA LYS A 339 -35.87 -11.31 -21.01
C LYS A 339 -34.99 -12.37 -20.32
N GLU A 340 -35.43 -12.73 -19.12
CA GLU A 340 -35.21 -14.02 -18.43
C GLU A 340 -35.63 -15.23 -19.30
N LYS A 341 -34.83 -16.31 -19.28
CA LYS A 341 -35.31 -17.69 -19.33
C LYS A 341 -34.24 -18.71 -18.87
N ASN A 342 -34.58 -19.38 -17.76
CA ASN A 342 -34.29 -20.74 -17.27
C ASN A 342 -32.93 -21.45 -17.48
N GLU A 343 -32.47 -22.02 -16.36
CA GLU A 343 -31.39 -22.97 -16.13
C GLU A 343 -31.63 -24.36 -16.76
N GLU A 344 -30.55 -25.00 -17.26
CA GLU A 344 -30.17 -26.39 -16.97
C GLU A 344 -28.67 -26.61 -17.32
N PRO A 345 -27.97 -27.59 -16.69
CA PRO A 345 -26.54 -27.49 -16.38
C PRO A 345 -25.59 -28.01 -17.47
N SER A 346 -24.53 -27.26 -17.76
CA SER A 346 -23.44 -27.69 -18.65
C SER A 346 -22.35 -28.46 -17.90
N LYS A 347 -22.13 -29.69 -18.36
CA LYS A 347 -21.07 -30.66 -18.06
C LYS A 347 -19.66 -30.04 -17.84
N PRO A 348 -18.82 -30.59 -16.93
CA PRO A 348 -17.48 -30.06 -16.67
C PRO A 348 -16.50 -30.39 -17.82
N GLU A 349 -15.90 -29.36 -18.39
CA GLU A 349 -14.72 -29.47 -19.26
C GLU A 349 -13.50 -29.92 -18.45
N LYS A 350 -12.81 -30.95 -18.92
CA LYS A 350 -11.57 -31.47 -18.32
C LYS A 350 -10.41 -30.52 -18.65
N PRO A 351 -9.50 -30.21 -17.72
CA PRO A 351 -8.32 -29.41 -18.02
C PRO A 351 -7.41 -30.14 -19.01
N LYS A 352 -7.01 -29.44 -20.08
CA LYS A 352 -5.88 -29.81 -20.93
C LYS A 352 -4.60 -29.62 -20.12
N TYR A 353 -3.65 -30.55 -20.30
CA TYR A 353 -2.31 -30.65 -19.70
C TYR A 353 -2.23 -31.53 -18.43
N ILE A 354 -1.92 -32.82 -18.67
CA ILE A 354 -1.39 -33.77 -17.70
C ILE A 354 0.13 -33.80 -17.91
N TYR A 355 0.91 -33.51 -16.86
CA TYR A 355 2.36 -33.68 -16.87
C TYR A 355 2.69 -35.18 -16.78
N ALA A 356 3.43 -35.71 -17.75
CA ALA A 356 4.01 -37.04 -17.66
C ALA A 356 5.26 -36.95 -16.76
N GLY A 357 5.21 -37.61 -15.61
CA GLY A 357 6.39 -37.82 -14.78
C GLY A 357 7.28 -38.87 -15.43
N ASN A 358 8.53 -38.50 -15.74
CA ASN A 358 9.56 -39.49 -16.04
C ASN A 358 10.30 -39.82 -14.75
N GLY A 359 10.05 -41.02 -14.24
CA GLY A 359 11.01 -41.72 -13.41
C GLY A 359 12.07 -42.39 -14.28
N ASN A 360 13.32 -42.21 -13.91
CA ASN A 360 14.28 -43.29 -13.78
C ASN A 360 15.43 -42.84 -12.88
#